data_AF-A0A1H2JRG1-F1
#
_entry.id   AF-A0A1H2JRG1-F1
#
_cell.length_a   1.000
_cell.length_b   1.000
_cell.length_c   1.000
_cell.angle_alpha   90.00
_cell.angle_beta   90.00
_cell.angle_gamma   90.00
#
_symmetry.space_group_name_H-M   'P 1'
#
loop_
_entity.id
_entity.type
_entity.pdbx_description
1 polymer ?
#
loop_
_entity_poly.entity_id
_entity_poly.type
_entity_poly.pdbx_seq_one_letter_code
_entity_poly.pdbx_strand_id
1 'polypeptide(L)'
;MGKYEILPQGWLQLSAKHVGARDAQKGDELEDYIVCDAGFEKKFKFNGLNYNLNLFVNNVTGTNYQEISGYSMPKYVWGFMMGLEF
;
A
#
# COMPACT_ATOMS: atom_id res chain seq x y z
N MET A 1 5.40 -5.32 7.02
CA MET A 1 3.95 -5.20 6.80
C MET A 1 3.25 -6.00 7.88
N GLY A 2 2.36 -5.35 8.65
CA GLY A 2 1.55 -6.00 9.68
C GLY A 2 0.18 -6.36 9.13
N LYS A 3 -0.35 -7.53 9.54
CA LYS A 3 -1.68 -8.00 9.16
C LYS A 3 -2.41 -8.47 10.43
N TYR A 4 -3.63 -7.99 10.64
CA TYR A 4 -4.42 -8.30 11.84
C TYR A 4 -5.85 -8.64 11.46
N GLU A 5 -6.38 -9.75 11.98
CA GLU A 5 -7.75 -10.17 11.73
C GLU A 5 -8.69 -9.34 12.62
N ILE A 6 -9.55 -8.53 12.00
CA ILE A 6 -10.52 -7.67 12.73
C ILE A 6 -11.93 -8.25 12.72
N LEU A 7 -12.20 -9.19 11.81
CA LEU A 7 -13.46 -9.92 11.68
C LEU A 7 -13.18 -11.25 10.96
N PRO A 8 -14.07 -12.26 11.03
CA PRO A 8 -13.78 -13.57 10.45
C PRO A 8 -13.41 -13.48 8.97
N GLN A 9 -12.22 -13.96 8.59
CA GLN A 9 -11.66 -13.86 7.23
C GLN A 9 -11.50 -12.42 6.70
N GLY A 10 -11.47 -11.43 7.58
CA GLY A 10 -11.30 -10.01 7.27
C GLY A 10 -10.09 -9.43 7.99
N TRP A 11 -9.15 -8.92 7.21
CA TRP A 11 -7.82 -8.58 7.66
C TRP A 11 -7.50 -7.12 7.38
N LEU A 12 -7.16 -6.38 8.43
CA LEU A 12 -6.52 -5.08 8.32
C LEU A 12 -5.05 -5.27 8.00
N GLN A 13 -4.53 -4.48 7.06
CA GLN A 13 -3.14 -4.49 6.61
C GLN A 13 -2.56 -3.09 6.80
N LEU A 14 -1.40 -2.99 7.44
CA LEU A 14 -0.69 -1.72 7.63
C LEU A 14 0.78 -1.92 7.29
N SER A 15 1.35 -0.99 6.52
CA SER A 15 2.79 -0.91 6.29
C SER A 15 3.29 0.51 6.50
N ALA A 16 4.54 0.61 6.92
CA ALA A 16 5.30 1.83 6.89
C ALA A 16 6.65 1.53 6.24
N LYS A 17 7.10 2.40 5.34
CA LYS A 17 8.40 2.36 4.68
C LYS A 17 9.08 3.68 4.97
N HIS A 18 10.23 3.61 5.64
CA HIS A 18 11.13 4.73 5.84
C HIS A 18 12.37 4.53 4.95
N VAL A 19 12.77 5.58 4.24
CA VAL A 19 14.00 5.60 3.49
C VAL A 19 14.74 6.88 3.81
N GLY A 20 15.98 6.73 4.29
CA GLY A 20 16.84 7.87 4.61
C GLY A 20 17.30 8.60 3.35
N ALA A 21 17.83 9.80 3.56
CA ALA A 21 18.44 10.61 2.52
C ALA A 21 19.59 9.84 1.84
N ARG A 22 19.71 10.00 0.52
CA ARG A 22 20.71 9.29 -0.29
C ARG A 22 21.01 10.03 -1.58
N ASP A 23 22.20 9.80 -2.11
CA ASP A 23 22.57 10.31 -3.43
C ASP A 23 21.79 9.61 -4.54
N ALA A 24 21.31 10.38 -5.52
CA ALA A 24 20.76 9.80 -6.74
C ALA A 24 21.89 9.35 -7.68
N GLN A 25 21.64 8.31 -8.47
CA GLN A 25 22.62 7.79 -9.44
C GLN A 25 23.03 8.83 -10.51
N LYS A 26 22.17 9.80 -10.79
CA LYS A 26 22.44 10.97 -11.65
C LYS A 26 21.75 12.19 -11.05
N GLY A 27 22.52 13.11 -10.47
CA GLY A 27 22.01 14.40 -10.00
C GLY A 27 21.90 14.52 -8.49
N ASP A 28 20.88 15.25 -8.06
CA ASP A 28 20.71 15.80 -6.70
C ASP A 28 20.49 14.72 -5.61
N GLU A 29 20.72 15.12 -4.36
CA GLU A 29 20.38 14.32 -3.17
C GLU A 29 18.86 14.10 -3.09
N LEU A 30 18.47 12.86 -2.81
CA LEU A 30 17.08 12.52 -2.48
C LEU A 30 16.89 12.70 -0.97
N GLU A 31 15.89 13.51 -0.61
CA GLU A 31 15.46 13.71 0.76
C GLU A 31 14.97 12.41 1.42
N ASP A 32 15.02 12.38 2.75
CA ASP A 32 14.43 11.30 3.53
C ASP A 32 12.91 11.33 3.45
N TYR A 33 12.28 10.16 3.53
CA TYR A 33 10.84 10.07 3.56
C TYR A 33 10.32 8.87 4.35
N ILE A 34 9.10 9.03 4.84
CA ILE A 34 8.28 7.95 5.38
C ILE A 34 6.93 7.94 4.67
N VAL A 35 6.53 6.77 4.19
CA VAL A 35 5.20 6.51 3.64
C VAL A 35 4.53 5.40 4.43
N CYS A 36 3.24 5.58 4.69
CA CYS A 36 2.41 4.56 5.32
C CYS A 36 1.33 4.10 4.35
N ASP A 37 1.07 2.80 4.31
CA ASP A 37 -0.01 2.22 3.51
C ASP A 37 -0.98 1.49 4.43
N ALA A 38 -2.25 1.48 4.01
CA ALA A 38 -3.31 0.78 4.71
C ALA A 38 -4.13 -0.04 3.71
N GLY A 39 -4.61 -1.19 4.15
CA GLY A 39 -5.47 -2.04 3.34
C GLY A 39 -6.42 -2.89 4.17
N PHE A 40 -7.44 -3.39 3.51
CA PHE A 40 -8.42 -4.32 4.06
C PHE A 40 -8.65 -5.44 3.06
N GLU A 41 -8.45 -6.68 3.51
CA GLU A 41 -8.69 -7.88 2.73
C GLU A 41 -9.83 -8.68 3.34
N LYS A 42 -10.80 -9.11 2.53
CA LYS A 42 -11.93 -9.91 2.96
C LYS A 42 -12.14 -11.09 2.04
N LYS A 43 -12.06 -12.29 2.60
CA LYS A 43 -12.52 -13.51 1.93
C LYS A 43 -13.95 -13.84 2.34
N PHE A 44 -14.75 -14.25 1.37
CA PHE A 44 -16.14 -14.65 1.59
C PHE A 44 -16.59 -15.67 0.54
N LYS A 45 -17.57 -16.49 0.92
CA LYS A 45 -18.24 -17.41 0.00
C LYS A 45 -19.55 -16.79 -0.45
N PHE A 46 -19.80 -16.78 -1.75
CA PHE A 46 -21.06 -16.32 -2.33
C PHE A 46 -21.43 -17.23 -3.50
N ASN A 47 -22.67 -17.74 -3.48
CA ASN A 47 -23.18 -18.67 -4.50
C ASN A 47 -22.27 -19.91 -4.76
N GLY A 48 -21.71 -20.48 -3.70
CA GLY A 48 -20.80 -21.64 -3.80
C GLY A 48 -19.38 -21.32 -4.28
N LEU A 49 -19.09 -20.07 -4.65
CA LEU A 49 -17.79 -19.62 -5.12
C LEU A 49 -17.04 -18.87 -4.01
N ASN A 50 -15.71 -18.95 -4.03
CA ASN A 50 -14.85 -18.21 -3.11
C ASN A 50 -14.43 -16.88 -3.75
N TYR A 51 -14.61 -15.80 -3.00
CA TYR A 51 -14.21 -14.46 -3.41
C TYR A 51 -13.16 -13.90 -2.46
N ASN A 52 -12.26 -13.09 -3.02
CA ASN A 52 -11.28 -12.31 -2.28
C ASN A 52 -11.39 -10.84 -2.69
N LEU A 53 -11.79 -9.98 -1.75
CA LEU A 53 -11.81 -8.53 -1.93
C LEU A 53 -10.61 -7.92 -1.22
N ASN A 54 -9.88 -7.03 -1.90
CA ASN A 54 -8.82 -6.24 -1.31
C ASN A 54 -9.04 -4.76 -1.64
N LEU A 55 -9.07 -3.92 -0.62
CA LEU A 55 -9.11 -2.47 -0.71
C LEU A 55 -7.81 -1.92 -0.12
N PHE A 56 -7.15 -0.98 -0.79
CA PHE A 56 -5.90 -0.42 -0.30
C PHE A 56 -5.73 1.06 -0.63
N VAL A 57 -4.92 1.71 0.19
CA VAL A 57 -4.47 3.10 0.05
C VAL A 57 -2.98 3.12 0.30
N ASN A 58 -2.21 3.46 -0.73
CA ASN A 58 -0.77 3.67 -0.59
C ASN A 58 -0.49 5.15 -0.31
N ASN A 59 0.50 5.40 0.53
CA ASN A 59 0.90 6.72 1.01
C ASN A 59 -0.29 7.49 1.64
N VAL A 60 -0.96 6.86 2.60
CA VAL A 60 -2.12 7.42 3.32
C VAL A 60 -1.83 8.77 3.99
N THR A 61 -0.56 9.06 4.28
CA THR A 61 -0.09 10.33 4.86
C THR A 61 0.04 11.44 3.83
N GLY A 62 -0.01 11.14 2.53
CA GLY A 62 0.11 12.12 1.46
C GLY A 62 1.51 12.74 1.35
N THR A 63 2.53 12.02 1.82
CA THR A 63 3.92 12.46 1.83
C THR A 63 4.37 12.76 0.40
N ASN A 64 4.97 13.93 0.17
CA ASN A 64 5.70 14.20 -1.08
C ASN A 64 7.04 13.48 -1.00
N TYR A 65 7.36 12.62 -1.95
CA TYR A 65 8.65 11.94 -1.96
C TYR A 65 9.09 11.62 -3.39
N GLN A 66 10.38 11.36 -3.53
CA GLN A 66 11.01 10.92 -4.77
C GLN A 66 11.79 9.63 -4.51
N GLU A 67 11.63 8.64 -5.38
CA GLU A 67 12.53 7.47 -5.38
C GLU A 67 13.61 7.58 -6.45
N ILE A 68 13.36 8.42 -7.46
CA ILE A 68 14.23 8.74 -8.59
C ILE A 68 14.28 10.26 -8.69
N SER A 69 15.48 10.83 -8.79
CA SER A 69 15.65 12.29 -8.86
C SER A 69 14.85 12.88 -10.02
N GLY A 70 14.09 13.93 -9.71
CA GLY A 70 13.20 14.61 -10.66
C GLY A 70 11.85 13.92 -10.89
N TYR A 71 11.59 12.77 -10.28
CA TYR A 71 10.30 12.07 -10.38
C TYR A 71 9.58 12.03 -9.03
N SER A 72 8.54 12.87 -8.91
CA SER A 72 7.67 12.91 -7.74
C SER A 72 6.69 11.74 -7.76
N MET A 73 6.68 10.98 -6.67
CA MET A 73 5.77 9.85 -6.50
C MET A 73 4.34 10.32 -6.20
N PRO A 74 3.31 9.50 -6.54
CA PRO A 74 1.93 9.82 -6.23
C PRO A 74 1.66 9.92 -4.72
N LYS A 75 0.81 10.88 -4.32
CA LYS A 75 0.43 11.10 -2.91
C LYS A 75 -0.55 10.08 -2.37
N TYR A 76 -1.71 9.95 -3.00
CA TYR A 76 -2.78 9.08 -2.53
C TYR A 76 -3.18 8.12 -3.63
N VAL A 77 -2.76 6.86 -3.52
CA VAL A 77 -3.13 5.83 -4.49
C VAL A 77 -4.13 4.90 -3.87
N TRP A 78 -5.39 5.05 -4.27
CA TRP A 78 -6.48 4.17 -3.86
C TRP A 78 -6.64 3.06 -4.89
N GLY A 79 -6.85 1.84 -4.42
CA GLY A 79 -7.10 0.71 -5.29
C GLY A 79 -8.05 -0.29 -4.67
N PHE A 80 -8.68 -1.05 -5.55
CA PHE A 80 -9.46 -2.21 -5.18
C PHE A 80 -9.11 -3.37 -6.12
N MET A 81 -9.14 -4.58 -5.59
CA MET A 81 -8.99 -5.82 -6.35
C MET A 81 -10.05 -6.80 -5.89
N MET A 82 -10.65 -7.50 -6.84
CA MET A 82 -11.57 -8.59 -6.56
C MET A 82 -11.11 -9.83 -7.32
N GLY A 83 -10.86 -10.90 -6.58
CA GLY A 83 -10.51 -12.21 -7.10
C GLY A 83 -11.63 -13.20 -6.88
N LEU A 84 -11.73 -14.16 -7.79
CA LEU A 84 -12.61 -15.31 -7.73
C LEU A 84 -11.72 -16.56 -7.76
N GLU A 85 -11.91 -17.47 -6.81
CA GLU A 85 -11.21 -18.76 -6.74
C GLU A 85 -12.22 -19.88 -7.03
N PHE A 86 -11.90 -20.73 -8.02
CA PHE A 86 -12.71 -21.87 -8.48
C PHE A 86 -12.20 -23.20 -7.93
#